data_AF-A0A9X2DAW8-F1
#
_entry.id   AF-A0A9X2DAW8-F1
#
_cell.length_a   1.000
_cell.length_b   1.000
_cell.length_c   1.000
_cell.angle_alpha   90.00
_cell.angle_beta   90.00
_cell.angle_gamma   90.00
#
_symmetry.space_group_name_H-M   'P 1'
#
loop_
_entity.id
_entity.type
_entity.pdbx_description
1 polymer ?
#
loop_
_entity_poly.entity_id
_entity_poly.type
_entity_poly.pdbx_seq_one_letter_code
_entity_poly.pdbx_strand_id
1 'polypeptide(L)'
;MSGHGGGGRRQKHEEHEEHENHERWLVSYADMVTLLFVLFVVLFAMAQVDQSKFDALAASLARGFGSGSPQVLSGQGSVMPEAGSQAIRSVAPLMDVGDLPPAQQQVVADALTREQQLEHDRALAGARSEVDRLAEVRDAIFAALDAEGLTADVRASFDERGLVLSLVSKHVVFESDLATLSPRGREIVATMAPVLRRLEDPLQVDGHTNQAAGAPRYYATDWDLSSARAITVLRLLEERFGISEDRLSAAGYGHTKPLLDPSLPRSQAINKRVDVVVLANLTAEEQELLAEAVDDRARAERRARRTGTTEGTTESTTTGTTESTTAKTDTQAAAQSAAADTDQTRTKEIAR
;
A
#
# COMPACT_ATOMS: atom_id res chain seq x y z
N MET A 1 -83.11 -101.17 -38.45
CA MET A 1 -82.12 -102.02 -37.76
C MET A 1 -81.16 -101.05 -37.03
N SER A 2 -81.31 -100.86 -35.72
CA SER A 2 -80.35 -101.23 -34.64
C SER A 2 -78.96 -100.59 -34.79
N GLY A 3 -78.31 -99.93 -33.83
CA GLY A 3 -78.49 -99.65 -32.40
C GLY A 3 -77.64 -98.41 -32.02
N HIS A 4 -77.97 -97.62 -31.00
CA HIS A 4 -77.54 -97.70 -29.58
C HIS A 4 -76.02 -97.61 -29.29
N GLY A 5 -75.63 -96.53 -28.58
CA GLY A 5 -74.71 -96.60 -27.43
C GLY A 5 -73.31 -95.99 -27.58
N GLY A 6 -72.93 -95.15 -26.59
CA GLY A 6 -71.53 -95.01 -26.16
C GLY A 6 -71.04 -93.59 -25.89
N GLY A 7 -71.16 -93.12 -24.63
CA GLY A 7 -70.52 -91.88 -24.17
C GLY A 7 -69.03 -92.05 -23.87
N GLY A 8 -68.28 -90.95 -24.00
CA GLY A 8 -66.87 -90.82 -23.61
C GLY A 8 -66.62 -89.45 -22.98
N ARG A 9 -66.05 -89.46 -21.77
CA ARG A 9 -65.84 -88.34 -20.83
C ARG A 9 -64.74 -87.35 -21.27
N ARG A 10 -64.89 -86.11 -20.78
CA ARG A 10 -63.95 -84.97 -20.74
C ARG A 10 -62.53 -85.34 -20.27
N GLN A 11 -61.52 -84.71 -20.89
CA GLN A 11 -60.30 -84.27 -20.20
C GLN A 11 -60.20 -82.74 -20.28
N LYS A 12 -59.78 -82.17 -19.16
CA LYS A 12 -59.85 -80.77 -18.74
C LYS A 12 -58.64 -80.02 -19.33
N HIS A 13 -58.85 -78.83 -19.87
CA HIS A 13 -57.75 -77.89 -20.16
C HIS A 13 -57.02 -77.57 -18.85
N GLU A 14 -55.71 -77.77 -18.83
CA GLU A 14 -54.82 -77.16 -17.85
C GLU A 14 -54.46 -75.77 -18.39
N GLU A 15 -55.01 -74.74 -17.75
CA GLU A 15 -54.58 -73.37 -17.93
C GLU A 15 -53.22 -73.23 -17.23
N HIS A 16 -52.16 -73.08 -18.01
CA HIS A 16 -50.91 -72.54 -17.48
C HIS A 16 -51.10 -71.03 -17.35
N GLU A 17 -51.07 -70.55 -16.10
CA GLU A 17 -50.96 -69.14 -15.78
C GLU A 17 -49.69 -68.59 -16.47
N GLU A 18 -49.88 -67.84 -17.56
CA GLU A 18 -48.82 -67.00 -18.10
C GLU A 18 -48.48 -65.96 -17.03
N HIS A 19 -47.35 -66.14 -16.35
CA HIS A 19 -46.80 -65.09 -15.50
C HIS A 19 -46.60 -63.85 -16.37
N GLU A 20 -47.48 -62.86 -16.22
CA GLU A 20 -47.30 -61.54 -16.81
C GLU A 20 -45.87 -61.09 -16.53
N ASN A 21 -45.15 -60.77 -17.60
CA ASN A 21 -43.72 -60.50 -17.58
C ASN A 21 -43.48 -59.10 -16.98
N HIS A 22 -43.62 -59.00 -15.65
CA HIS A 22 -43.54 -57.79 -14.84
C HIS A 22 -42.15 -57.14 -14.85
N GLU A 23 -41.18 -57.65 -15.63
CA GLU A 23 -39.83 -57.09 -15.75
C GLU A 23 -39.64 -56.24 -17.03
N ARG A 24 -40.65 -56.14 -17.90
CA ARG A 24 -40.55 -55.33 -19.14
C ARG A 24 -40.34 -53.84 -18.90
N TRP A 25 -40.87 -53.29 -17.80
CA TRP A 25 -40.64 -51.87 -17.45
C TRP A 25 -39.19 -51.60 -17.06
N LEU A 26 -38.49 -52.62 -16.55
CA LEU A 26 -37.11 -52.53 -16.10
C LEU A 26 -36.15 -52.34 -17.29
N VAL A 27 -36.53 -52.86 -18.47
CA VAL A 27 -35.77 -52.68 -19.72
C VAL A 27 -35.80 -51.24 -20.20
N SER A 28 -36.96 -50.57 -20.20
CA SER A 28 -37.07 -49.16 -20.59
C SER A 28 -36.47 -48.21 -19.54
N TYR A 29 -36.55 -48.57 -18.26
CA TYR A 29 -35.87 -47.84 -17.19
C TYR A 29 -34.34 -47.95 -17.33
N ALA A 30 -33.83 -49.16 -17.60
CA ALA A 30 -32.41 -49.37 -17.86
C ALA A 30 -31.93 -48.56 -19.08
N ASP A 31 -32.73 -48.51 -20.16
CA ASP A 31 -32.42 -47.70 -21.34
C ASP A 31 -32.31 -46.20 -20.99
N MET A 32 -33.30 -45.64 -20.26
CA MET A 32 -33.25 -44.23 -19.80
C MET A 32 -32.06 -43.92 -18.89
N VAL A 33 -31.71 -44.83 -17.96
CA VAL A 33 -30.54 -44.66 -17.08
C VAL A 33 -29.24 -44.70 -17.88
N THR A 34 -29.15 -45.57 -18.90
CA THR A 34 -27.97 -45.63 -19.76
C THR A 34 -27.85 -44.43 -20.68
N LEU A 35 -28.94 -43.88 -21.20
CA LEU A 35 -28.92 -42.64 -21.98
C LEU A 35 -28.46 -41.45 -21.12
N LEU A 36 -28.94 -41.37 -19.87
CA LEU A 36 -28.50 -40.35 -18.93
C LEU A 36 -27.00 -40.51 -18.58
N PHE A 37 -26.54 -41.75 -18.38
CA PHE A 37 -25.12 -42.03 -18.13
C PHE A 37 -24.25 -41.61 -19.31
N VAL A 38 -24.63 -41.98 -20.55
CA VAL A 38 -23.91 -41.59 -21.77
C VAL A 38 -23.90 -40.06 -21.92
N LEU A 39 -25.02 -39.39 -21.64
CA LEU A 39 -25.09 -37.93 -21.65
C LEU A 39 -24.07 -37.31 -20.65
N PHE A 40 -24.04 -37.80 -19.41
CA PHE A 40 -23.09 -37.31 -18.41
C PHE A 40 -21.62 -37.56 -18.77
N VAL A 41 -21.30 -38.70 -19.39
CA VAL A 41 -19.94 -39.00 -19.87
C VAL A 41 -19.54 -38.04 -20.99
N VAL A 42 -20.45 -37.71 -21.92
CA VAL A 42 -20.18 -36.73 -22.99
C VAL A 42 -20.00 -35.33 -22.42
N LEU A 43 -20.84 -34.90 -21.47
CA LEU A 43 -20.68 -33.61 -20.81
C LEU A 43 -19.38 -33.54 -20.00
N PHE A 44 -19.02 -34.62 -19.29
CA PHE A 44 -17.75 -34.69 -18.55
C PHE A 44 -16.53 -34.61 -19.49
N ALA A 45 -16.60 -35.25 -20.66
CA ALA A 45 -15.54 -35.17 -21.66
C ALA A 45 -15.40 -33.76 -22.28
N MET A 46 -16.49 -33.00 -22.39
CA MET A 46 -16.44 -31.58 -22.81
C MET A 46 -16.00 -30.63 -21.70
N ALA A 47 -16.26 -30.97 -20.43
CA ALA A 47 -15.88 -30.15 -19.29
C ALA A 47 -14.37 -30.17 -19.00
N GLN A 48 -13.66 -31.22 -19.42
CA GLN A 48 -12.19 -31.26 -19.35
C GLN A 48 -11.59 -30.54 -20.55
N VAL A 49 -11.66 -29.21 -20.53
CA VAL A 49 -10.84 -28.38 -21.40
C VAL A 49 -9.39 -28.53 -20.95
N ASP A 50 -8.63 -29.25 -21.77
CA ASP A 50 -7.19 -29.45 -21.60
C ASP A 50 -6.48 -28.10 -21.75
N GLN A 51 -5.96 -27.56 -20.64
CA GLN A 51 -5.23 -26.28 -20.62
C GLN A 51 -4.16 -26.21 -21.70
N SER A 52 -3.49 -27.35 -21.97
CA SER A 52 -2.44 -27.41 -22.98
C SER A 52 -2.94 -27.13 -24.41
N LYS A 53 -4.18 -27.53 -24.73
CA LYS A 53 -4.79 -27.28 -26.04
C LYS A 53 -5.29 -25.84 -26.17
N PHE A 54 -5.78 -25.27 -25.07
CA PHE A 54 -6.13 -23.85 -25.01
C PHE A 54 -4.90 -22.97 -25.18
N ASP A 55 -3.80 -23.29 -24.50
CA ASP A 55 -2.51 -22.61 -24.63
C ASP A 55 -1.95 -22.74 -26.06
N ALA A 56 -2.05 -23.92 -26.66
CA ALA A 56 -1.64 -24.14 -28.05
C ALA A 56 -2.46 -23.32 -29.04
N LEU A 57 -3.78 -23.22 -28.83
CA LEU A 57 -4.68 -22.40 -29.65
C LEU A 57 -4.34 -20.91 -29.49
N ALA A 58 -4.19 -20.43 -28.25
CA ALA A 58 -3.79 -19.07 -27.92
C ALA A 58 -2.45 -18.70 -28.58
N ALA A 59 -1.45 -19.58 -28.50
CA ALA A 59 -0.15 -19.40 -29.12
C ALA A 59 -0.22 -19.42 -30.67
N SER A 60 -1.15 -20.17 -31.26
CA SER A 60 -1.35 -20.19 -32.72
C SER A 60 -2.05 -18.94 -33.23
N LEU A 61 -3.01 -18.42 -32.48
CA LEU A 61 -3.75 -17.21 -32.80
C LEU A 61 -2.86 -15.95 -32.66
N ALA A 62 -2.05 -15.89 -31.59
CA ALA A 62 -1.06 -14.83 -31.40
C ALA A 62 -0.07 -14.75 -32.57
N ARG A 63 0.40 -15.90 -33.06
CA ARG A 63 1.25 -16.00 -34.27
C ARG A 63 0.53 -15.52 -35.53
N GLY A 64 -0.75 -15.83 -35.69
CA GLY A 64 -1.57 -15.38 -36.82
C GLY A 64 -1.76 -13.86 -36.89
N PHE A 65 -1.77 -13.19 -35.74
CA PHE A 65 -1.86 -11.72 -35.64
C PHE A 65 -0.50 -11.02 -35.57
N GLY A 66 0.62 -11.72 -35.83
CA GLY A 66 1.95 -11.12 -35.97
C GLY A 66 2.76 -10.94 -34.68
N SER A 67 2.30 -11.52 -33.55
CA SER A 67 3.02 -11.50 -32.27
C SER A 67 3.61 -12.89 -32.00
N GLY A 68 4.94 -13.02 -32.00
CA GLY A 68 5.66 -14.26 -31.68
C GLY A 68 5.50 -14.76 -30.23
N SER A 69 4.69 -14.08 -29.41
CA SER A 69 4.46 -14.40 -28.00
C SER A 69 2.97 -14.31 -27.64
N PRO A 70 2.45 -15.18 -26.76
CA PRO A 70 1.04 -15.17 -26.31
C PRO A 70 0.65 -13.96 -25.42
N GLN A 71 1.49 -12.91 -25.38
CA GLN A 71 1.33 -11.70 -24.58
C GLN A 71 0.12 -10.82 -24.97
N VAL A 72 -0.51 -11.10 -26.11
CA VAL A 72 -1.75 -10.43 -26.54
C VAL A 72 -2.96 -10.87 -25.69
N LEU A 73 -2.93 -12.07 -25.10
CA LEU A 73 -4.01 -12.57 -24.24
C LEU A 73 -3.86 -12.21 -22.76
N SER A 74 -2.67 -11.83 -22.29
CA SER A 74 -2.40 -11.45 -20.90
C SER A 74 -2.49 -9.95 -20.63
N GLY A 75 -2.94 -9.15 -21.61
CA GLY A 75 -3.19 -7.71 -21.44
C GLY A 75 -1.95 -6.85 -21.16
N GLN A 76 -0.74 -7.39 -21.31
CA GLN A 76 0.50 -6.73 -20.87
C GLN A 76 1.39 -6.20 -22.02
N GLY A 77 0.97 -6.28 -23.28
CA GLY A 77 1.78 -5.80 -24.41
C GLY A 77 0.95 -5.05 -25.45
N SER A 78 1.22 -3.75 -25.61
CA SER A 78 0.69 -2.92 -26.70
C SER A 78 1.30 -3.35 -28.04
N VAL A 79 0.49 -3.48 -29.09
CA VAL A 79 0.91 -3.85 -30.46
C VAL A 79 1.37 -2.63 -31.28
N MET A 80 1.44 -1.45 -30.67
CA MET A 80 1.86 -0.20 -31.32
C MET A 80 3.18 0.32 -30.74
N PRO A 81 4.11 0.87 -31.55
CA PRO A 81 5.42 1.31 -31.09
C PRO A 81 5.43 2.65 -30.35
N GLU A 82 4.27 3.29 -30.13
CA GLU A 82 4.18 4.64 -29.57
C GLU A 82 3.37 4.65 -28.28
N ALA A 83 3.97 5.21 -27.23
CA ALA A 83 3.45 5.23 -25.86
C ALA A 83 2.24 6.18 -25.74
N GLY A 84 1.04 5.63 -25.94
CA GLY A 84 -0.23 6.29 -25.62
C GLY A 84 -0.63 6.00 -24.18
N SER A 85 -0.75 7.05 -23.37
CA SER A 85 -1.12 7.06 -21.95
C SER A 85 -2.59 6.72 -21.64
N GLN A 86 -3.20 5.78 -22.36
CA GLN A 86 -4.55 5.34 -22.04
C GLN A 86 -4.50 4.06 -21.22
N ALA A 87 -4.87 4.20 -19.94
CA ALA A 87 -5.14 3.08 -19.05
C ALA A 87 -6.03 2.08 -19.80
N ILE A 88 -5.58 0.83 -19.85
CA ILE A 88 -6.33 -0.28 -20.43
C ILE A 88 -7.68 -0.31 -19.72
N ARG A 89 -8.75 0.05 -20.43
CA ARG A 89 -10.10 -0.12 -19.90
C ARG A 89 -10.30 -1.62 -19.69
N SER A 90 -10.64 -2.01 -18.47
CA SER A 90 -11.03 -3.37 -18.10
C SER A 90 -11.99 -3.93 -19.14
N VAL A 91 -11.69 -5.12 -19.65
CA VAL A 91 -12.53 -5.85 -20.60
C VAL A 91 -13.93 -5.93 -20.01
N ALA A 92 -14.88 -5.19 -20.60
CA ALA A 92 -16.28 -5.30 -20.23
C ALA A 92 -16.75 -6.74 -20.52
N PRO A 93 -17.59 -7.35 -19.67
CA PRO A 93 -18.15 -8.67 -19.93
C PRO A 93 -18.80 -8.73 -21.33
N LEU A 94 -18.62 -9.85 -22.03
CA LEU A 94 -19.10 -10.08 -23.41
C LEU A 94 -20.65 -10.12 -23.54
N MET A 95 -21.38 -9.86 -22.45
CA MET A 95 -22.82 -9.62 -22.46
C MET A 95 -23.05 -8.13 -22.25
N ASP A 96 -23.64 -7.47 -23.26
CA ASP A 96 -24.14 -6.12 -23.08
C ASP A 96 -25.24 -6.15 -22.01
N VAL A 97 -24.95 -5.59 -20.84
CA VAL A 97 -25.90 -5.48 -19.72
C VAL A 97 -27.17 -4.76 -20.17
N GLY A 98 -27.11 -3.98 -21.26
CA GLY A 98 -28.25 -3.33 -21.90
C GLY A 98 -29.36 -4.26 -22.41
N ASP A 99 -29.05 -5.51 -22.76
CA ASP A 99 -30.02 -6.47 -23.32
C ASP A 99 -30.78 -7.29 -22.26
N LEU A 100 -30.44 -7.16 -20.97
CA LEU A 100 -31.13 -7.85 -19.88
C LEU A 100 -32.45 -7.15 -19.51
N PRO A 101 -33.48 -7.87 -19.00
CA PRO A 101 -34.65 -7.26 -18.37
C PRO A 101 -34.25 -6.28 -17.25
N PRO A 102 -34.95 -5.15 -17.06
CA PRO A 102 -34.53 -4.09 -16.12
C PRO A 102 -34.39 -4.57 -14.67
N ALA A 103 -35.17 -5.57 -14.25
CA ALA A 103 -35.01 -6.18 -12.93
C ALA A 103 -33.71 -6.99 -12.79
N GLN A 104 -33.24 -7.63 -13.87
CA GLN A 104 -31.98 -8.39 -13.87
C GLN A 104 -30.78 -7.44 -14.02
N GLN A 105 -30.93 -6.34 -14.77
CA GLN A 105 -29.91 -5.28 -14.85
C GLN A 105 -29.56 -4.72 -13.47
N GLN A 106 -30.56 -4.44 -12.64
CA GLN A 106 -30.35 -3.93 -11.27
C GLN A 106 -29.61 -4.94 -10.38
N VAL A 107 -30.00 -6.22 -10.44
CA VAL A 107 -29.33 -7.28 -9.67
C VAL A 107 -27.87 -7.44 -10.09
N VAL A 108 -27.57 -7.38 -11.38
CA VAL A 108 -26.19 -7.44 -11.91
C VAL A 108 -25.39 -6.20 -11.51
N ALA A 109 -25.98 -5.01 -11.60
CA ALA A 109 -25.34 -3.76 -11.18
C ALA A 109 -25.00 -3.79 -9.67
N ASP A 110 -25.96 -4.18 -8.83
CA ASP A 110 -25.76 -4.30 -7.39
C ASP A 110 -24.70 -5.35 -7.05
N ALA A 111 -24.69 -6.49 -7.74
CA ALA A 111 -23.68 -7.53 -7.56
C ALA A 111 -22.27 -7.03 -7.94
N LEU A 112 -22.15 -6.30 -9.05
CA LEU A 112 -20.88 -5.73 -9.48
C LEU A 112 -20.36 -4.67 -8.50
N THR A 113 -21.23 -3.77 -8.04
CA THR A 113 -20.84 -2.76 -7.04
C THR A 113 -20.42 -3.39 -5.72
N ARG A 114 -21.12 -4.45 -5.27
CA ARG A 114 -20.71 -5.18 -4.07
C ARG A 114 -19.35 -5.85 -4.24
N GLU A 115 -19.09 -6.47 -5.38
CA GLU A 115 -17.78 -7.10 -5.63
C GLU A 115 -16.67 -6.04 -5.63
N GLN A 116 -16.87 -4.92 -6.33
CA GLN A 116 -15.91 -3.81 -6.34
C GLN A 116 -15.65 -3.24 -4.93
N GLN A 117 -16.69 -3.15 -4.09
CA GLN A 117 -16.54 -2.73 -2.70
C GLN A 117 -15.72 -3.74 -1.89
N LEU A 118 -15.98 -5.05 -2.05
CA LEU A 118 -15.23 -6.09 -1.37
C LEU A 118 -13.76 -6.13 -1.80
N GLU A 119 -13.48 -5.93 -3.08
CA GLU A 119 -12.12 -5.81 -3.63
C GLU A 119 -11.41 -4.59 -3.03
N HIS A 120 -12.06 -3.43 -3.04
CA HIS A 120 -11.53 -2.21 -2.43
C HIS A 120 -11.27 -2.39 -0.92
N ASP A 121 -12.20 -2.99 -0.18
CA ASP A 121 -12.05 -3.23 1.26
C ASP A 121 -10.86 -4.17 1.56
N ARG A 122 -10.66 -5.20 0.72
CA ARG A 122 -9.50 -6.11 0.82
C ARG A 122 -8.19 -5.38 0.53
N ALA A 123 -8.15 -4.59 -0.54
CA ALA A 123 -6.98 -3.80 -0.90
C ALA A 123 -6.63 -2.77 0.20
N LEU A 124 -7.64 -2.11 0.78
CA LEU A 124 -7.43 -1.19 1.89
C LEU A 124 -6.90 -1.92 3.14
N ALA A 125 -7.39 -3.12 3.43
CA ALA A 125 -6.89 -3.94 4.53
C ALA A 125 -5.42 -4.37 4.31
N GLY A 126 -5.04 -4.71 3.08
CA GLY A 126 -3.65 -4.98 2.69
C GLY A 126 -2.76 -3.76 2.91
N ALA A 127 -3.15 -2.61 2.36
CA ALA A 127 -2.44 -1.35 2.51
C ALA A 127 -2.27 -0.94 3.99
N ARG A 128 -3.31 -1.07 4.82
CA ARG A 128 -3.23 -0.81 6.27
C ARG A 128 -2.23 -1.73 6.97
N SER A 129 -2.25 -3.01 6.66
CA SER A 129 -1.33 -3.98 7.25
C SER A 129 0.13 -3.65 6.91
N GLU A 130 0.38 -3.20 5.68
CA GLU A 130 1.71 -2.77 5.26
C GLU A 130 2.17 -1.47 5.93
N VAL A 131 1.28 -0.48 6.06
CA VAL A 131 1.57 0.76 6.82
C VAL A 131 1.92 0.43 8.27
N ASP A 132 1.20 -0.50 8.89
CA ASP A 132 1.47 -0.93 10.26
C ASP A 132 2.84 -1.59 10.38
N ARG A 133 3.20 -2.50 9.45
CA ARG A 133 4.52 -3.11 9.37
C ARG A 133 5.63 -2.07 9.19
N LEU A 134 5.47 -1.15 8.25
CA LEU A 134 6.44 -0.08 8.00
C LEU A 134 6.54 0.89 9.20
N ALA A 135 5.47 1.10 9.95
CA ALA A 135 5.51 1.87 11.20
C ALA A 135 6.32 1.14 12.28
N GLU A 136 6.25 -0.19 12.38
CA GLU A 136 7.12 -0.96 13.28
C GLU A 136 8.60 -0.82 12.87
N VAL A 137 8.90 -0.84 11.57
CA VAL A 137 10.25 -0.58 11.05
C VAL A 137 10.73 0.82 11.44
N ARG A 138 9.89 1.84 11.24
CA ARG A 138 10.16 3.22 11.67
C ARG A 138 10.48 3.25 13.17
N ASP A 139 9.65 2.63 14.00
CA ASP A 139 9.80 2.66 15.46
C ASP A 139 11.08 1.95 15.90
N ALA A 140 11.45 0.83 15.27
CA ALA A 140 12.71 0.13 15.51
C ALA A 140 13.94 0.97 15.13
N ILE A 141 13.87 1.71 14.01
CA ILE A 141 14.93 2.64 13.60
C ILE A 141 15.03 3.80 14.59
N PHE A 142 13.92 4.39 14.99
CA PHE A 142 13.91 5.51 15.93
C PHE A 142 14.38 5.10 17.32
N ALA A 143 14.09 3.87 17.78
CA ALA A 143 14.65 3.33 19.01
C ALA A 143 16.18 3.21 18.94
N ALA A 144 16.73 2.76 17.80
CA ALA A 144 18.18 2.69 17.60
C ALA A 144 18.82 4.09 17.54
N LEU A 145 18.18 5.04 16.85
CA LEU A 145 18.64 6.42 16.78
C LEU A 145 18.60 7.13 18.15
N ASP A 146 17.59 6.84 18.97
CA ASP A 146 17.45 7.43 20.30
C ASP A 146 18.56 7.00 21.25
N ALA A 147 18.96 5.72 21.19
CA ALA A 147 20.08 5.18 21.97
C ALA A 147 21.40 5.93 21.70
N GLU A 148 21.58 6.45 20.49
CA GLU A 148 22.78 7.19 20.05
C GLU A 148 22.58 8.72 20.04
N GLY A 149 21.42 9.22 20.50
CA GLY A 149 21.10 10.65 20.48
C GLY A 149 21.02 11.26 19.08
N LEU A 150 20.60 10.47 18.09
CA LEU A 150 20.50 10.82 16.67
C LEU A 150 19.07 11.13 16.22
N THR A 151 18.06 10.98 17.09
CA THR A 151 16.63 11.15 16.76
C THR A 151 16.31 12.48 16.08
N ALA A 152 17.00 13.56 16.47
CA ALA A 152 16.79 14.89 15.89
C ALA A 152 17.38 15.07 14.48
N ASP A 153 18.19 14.11 14.01
CA ASP A 153 18.88 14.15 12.73
C ASP A 153 18.13 13.42 11.61
N VAL A 154 17.07 12.68 11.94
CA VAL A 154 16.25 11.91 10.98
C VAL A 154 14.79 12.26 11.15
N ARG A 155 14.07 12.41 10.03
CA ARG A 155 12.62 12.56 9.99
C ARG A 155 12.02 11.41 9.20
N ALA A 156 11.03 10.75 9.79
CA ALA A 156 10.22 9.77 9.07
C ALA A 156 8.95 10.40 8.50
N SER A 157 8.58 9.99 7.30
CA SER A 157 7.28 10.25 6.68
C SER A 157 6.87 9.05 5.83
N PHE A 158 5.62 9.03 5.39
CA PHE A 158 5.16 8.10 4.37
C PHE A 158 4.85 8.87 3.10
N ASP A 159 5.21 8.30 1.96
CA ASP A 159 4.79 8.77 0.64
C ASP A 159 4.07 7.64 -0.11
N GLU A 160 3.73 7.89 -1.37
CA GLU A 160 3.07 6.92 -2.25
C GLU A 160 3.91 5.68 -2.55
N ARG A 161 5.17 5.60 -2.11
CA ARG A 161 6.08 4.46 -2.33
C ARG A 161 6.27 3.62 -1.07
N GLY A 162 6.24 4.24 0.11
CA GLY A 162 6.44 3.55 1.38
C GLY A 162 6.97 4.47 2.49
N LEU A 163 7.88 3.94 3.32
CA LEU A 163 8.47 4.68 4.44
C LEU A 163 9.69 5.47 3.97
N VAL A 164 9.65 6.79 4.13
CA VAL A 164 10.73 7.71 3.79
C VAL A 164 11.46 8.15 5.06
N LEU A 165 12.76 7.85 5.13
CA LEU A 165 13.66 8.27 6.20
C LEU A 165 14.56 9.40 5.69
N SER A 166 14.17 10.64 5.97
CA SER A 166 14.91 11.82 5.56
C SER A 166 16.01 12.17 6.56
N LEU A 167 17.26 12.20 6.10
CA LEU A 167 18.39 12.67 6.90
C LEU A 167 18.42 14.20 6.87
N VAL A 168 17.72 14.81 7.82
CA VAL A 168 17.50 16.26 7.94
C VAL A 168 18.18 16.80 9.19
N SER A 169 19.49 16.67 9.28
CA SER A 169 20.21 17.18 10.44
C SER A 169 20.36 18.71 10.41
N LYS A 170 20.30 19.33 11.60
CA LYS A 170 20.79 20.71 11.83
C LYS A 170 22.30 20.83 11.54
N HIS A 171 22.99 19.70 11.54
CA HIS A 171 24.40 19.55 11.24
C HIS A 171 24.57 18.95 9.84
N VAL A 172 25.63 19.35 9.17
CA VAL A 172 25.87 19.03 7.78
C VAL A 172 26.05 17.50 7.61
N VAL A 173 25.11 16.82 6.94
CA VAL A 173 25.19 15.37 6.64
C VAL A 173 26.27 15.08 5.57
N PHE A 174 26.50 16.06 4.69
CA PHE A 174 27.49 16.01 3.61
C PHE A 174 28.29 17.30 3.57
N GLU A 175 29.61 17.19 3.46
CA GLU A 175 30.52 18.33 3.29
C GLU A 175 30.02 19.32 2.21
N SER A 176 30.34 20.60 2.37
CA SER A 176 29.82 21.64 1.45
C SER A 176 30.21 21.35 0.01
N ASP A 177 29.22 21.33 -0.89
CA ASP A 177 29.36 21.01 -2.32
C ASP A 177 30.10 19.70 -2.66
N LEU A 178 30.10 18.76 -1.72
CA LEU A 178 30.70 17.44 -1.88
C LEU A 178 29.66 16.33 -1.65
N ALA A 179 29.92 15.16 -2.23
CA ALA A 179 29.21 13.92 -1.93
C ALA A 179 29.82 13.12 -0.76
N THR A 180 30.85 13.66 -0.10
CA THR A 180 31.46 13.02 1.06
C THR A 180 30.56 13.16 2.29
N LEU A 181 30.16 12.02 2.87
CA LEU A 181 29.44 11.97 4.13
C LEU A 181 30.30 12.50 5.29
N SER A 182 29.69 13.35 6.12
CA SER A 182 30.32 13.83 7.34
C SER A 182 30.42 12.69 8.38
N PRO A 183 31.26 12.83 9.42
CA PRO A 183 31.32 11.83 10.50
C PRO A 183 29.94 11.54 11.13
N ARG A 184 29.15 12.59 11.37
CA ARG A 184 27.78 12.47 11.90
C ARG A 184 26.85 11.78 10.89
N GLY A 185 26.94 12.11 9.60
CA GLY A 185 26.17 11.43 8.55
C GLY A 185 26.46 9.93 8.49
N ARG A 186 27.74 9.53 8.63
CA ARG A 186 28.13 8.11 8.70
C ARG A 186 27.56 7.41 9.92
N GLU A 187 27.53 8.08 11.08
CA GLU A 187 26.96 7.56 12.32
C GLU A 187 25.45 7.30 12.20
N ILE A 188 24.70 8.22 11.58
CA ILE A 188 23.27 8.04 11.29
C ILE A 188 23.05 6.80 10.41
N VAL A 189 23.73 6.72 9.27
CA VAL A 189 23.59 5.57 8.35
C VAL A 189 23.99 4.27 9.06
N ALA A 190 25.06 4.28 9.85
CA ALA A 190 25.50 3.12 10.62
C ALA A 190 24.48 2.64 11.65
N THR A 191 23.74 3.57 12.25
CA THR A 191 22.72 3.26 13.27
C THR A 191 21.46 2.66 12.64
N MET A 192 21.05 3.14 11.45
CA MET A 192 19.90 2.60 10.74
C MET A 192 20.19 1.25 10.06
N ALA A 193 21.42 1.05 9.58
CA ALA A 193 21.78 -0.08 8.73
C ALA A 193 21.46 -1.47 9.32
N PRO A 194 21.68 -1.76 10.62
CA PRO A 194 21.31 -3.05 11.20
C PRO A 194 19.82 -3.37 11.10
N VAL A 195 18.95 -2.36 11.18
CA VAL A 195 17.50 -2.54 11.03
C VAL A 195 17.18 -2.77 9.56
N LEU A 196 17.68 -1.91 8.66
CA LEU A 196 17.45 -2.01 7.21
C LEU A 196 17.94 -3.34 6.61
N ARG A 197 19.05 -3.89 7.13
CA ARG A 197 19.61 -5.17 6.70
C ARG A 197 18.71 -6.36 7.00
N ARG A 198 17.90 -6.30 8.06
CA ARG A 198 16.98 -7.40 8.43
C ARG A 198 15.70 -7.42 7.60
N LEU A 199 15.39 -6.32 6.91
CA LEU A 199 14.25 -6.24 6.02
C LEU A 199 14.52 -7.04 4.75
N GLU A 200 13.47 -7.39 4.01
CA GLU A 200 13.57 -7.98 2.66
C GLU A 200 13.21 -6.96 1.58
N ASP A 201 12.67 -5.80 1.98
CA ASP A 201 12.13 -4.77 1.11
C ASP A 201 13.19 -4.11 0.21
N PRO A 202 12.85 -3.75 -1.03
CA PRO A 202 13.69 -2.87 -1.83
C PRO A 202 13.90 -1.51 -1.14
N LEU A 203 15.11 -1.00 -1.23
CA LEU A 203 15.54 0.27 -0.66
C LEU A 203 15.98 1.21 -1.77
N GLN A 204 15.43 2.41 -1.78
CA GLN A 204 15.83 3.47 -2.70
C GLN A 204 16.46 4.62 -1.93
N VAL A 205 17.65 5.04 -2.35
CA VAL A 205 18.35 6.19 -1.78
C VAL A 205 18.17 7.39 -2.69
N ASP A 206 17.50 8.43 -2.19
CA ASP A 206 17.18 9.63 -2.95
C ASP A 206 18.07 10.80 -2.53
N GLY A 207 18.82 11.35 -3.47
CA GLY A 207 19.66 12.52 -3.28
C GLY A 207 18.94 13.81 -3.63
N HIS A 208 19.03 14.81 -2.76
CA HIS A 208 18.49 16.15 -2.99
C HIS A 208 19.55 17.23 -2.79
N THR A 209 19.46 18.30 -3.59
CA THR A 209 20.19 19.55 -3.38
C THR A 209 19.23 20.65 -2.93
N ASN A 210 19.80 21.80 -2.58
CA ASN A 210 19.05 22.99 -2.26
C ASN A 210 18.85 23.86 -3.51
N GLN A 211 18.05 24.91 -3.40
CA GLN A 211 17.76 25.85 -4.49
C GLN A 211 18.70 27.06 -4.44
N ALA A 212 19.89 26.91 -3.85
CA ALA A 212 20.85 27.99 -3.76
C ALA A 212 21.39 28.34 -5.15
N ALA A 213 21.57 29.63 -5.42
CA ALA A 213 22.12 30.07 -6.70
C ALA A 213 23.62 29.73 -6.78
N GLY A 214 24.01 29.02 -7.84
CA GLY A 214 25.40 28.66 -8.13
C GLY A 214 25.55 27.18 -8.48
N ALA A 215 26.44 26.89 -9.44
CA ALA A 215 26.77 25.50 -9.75
C ALA A 215 27.61 24.90 -8.61
N PRO A 216 27.40 23.61 -8.28
CA PRO A 216 28.26 22.92 -7.31
C PRO A 216 29.71 22.92 -7.78
N ARG A 217 30.65 23.18 -6.87
CA ARG A 217 32.06 23.43 -7.20
C ARG A 217 32.75 22.27 -7.95
N TYR A 218 32.39 21.03 -7.64
CA TYR A 218 33.07 19.82 -8.12
C TYR A 218 32.18 18.94 -9.01
N TYR A 219 30.98 19.39 -9.35
CA TYR A 219 29.99 18.64 -10.11
C TYR A 219 29.45 19.50 -11.25
N ALA A 220 29.08 18.88 -12.37
CA ALA A 220 28.59 19.62 -13.54
C ALA A 220 27.24 20.30 -13.25
N THR A 221 26.34 19.59 -12.57
CA THR A 221 25.00 20.07 -12.19
C THR A 221 24.57 19.55 -10.82
N ASP A 222 23.45 20.06 -10.32
CA ASP A 222 22.79 19.53 -9.12
C ASP A 222 22.35 18.07 -9.27
N TRP A 223 22.05 17.63 -10.49
CA TRP A 223 21.73 16.22 -10.76
C TRP A 223 22.95 15.34 -10.48
N ASP A 224 24.14 15.77 -10.89
CA ASP A 224 25.38 15.04 -10.62
C ASP A 224 25.70 14.99 -9.12
N LEU A 225 25.58 16.12 -8.41
CA LEU A 225 25.85 16.19 -6.97
C LEU A 225 24.86 15.34 -6.17
N SER A 226 23.56 15.43 -6.46
CA SER A 226 22.53 14.64 -5.78
C SER A 226 22.70 13.14 -6.04
N SER A 227 22.95 12.74 -7.29
CA SER A 227 23.20 11.34 -7.65
C SER A 227 24.45 10.81 -6.93
N ALA A 228 25.53 11.58 -6.89
CA ALA A 228 26.75 11.19 -6.19
C ALA A 228 26.54 11.02 -4.68
N ARG A 229 25.70 11.87 -4.05
CA ARG A 229 25.33 11.72 -2.63
C ARG A 229 24.53 10.45 -2.37
N ALA A 230 23.54 10.17 -3.20
CA ALA A 230 22.73 8.96 -3.11
C ALA A 230 23.61 7.71 -3.25
N ILE A 231 24.47 7.66 -4.27
CA ILE A 231 25.42 6.58 -4.49
C ILE A 231 26.38 6.41 -3.31
N THR A 232 26.82 7.50 -2.68
CA THR A 232 27.73 7.42 -1.51
C THR A 232 27.06 6.72 -0.32
N VAL A 233 25.79 7.02 -0.05
CA VAL A 233 25.02 6.36 1.01
C VAL A 233 24.71 4.91 0.63
N LEU A 234 24.33 4.66 -0.63
CA LEU A 234 24.11 3.30 -1.14
C LEU A 234 25.35 2.42 -0.96
N ARG A 235 26.52 2.88 -1.42
CA ARG A 235 27.78 2.15 -1.27
C ARG A 235 28.14 1.91 0.19
N LEU A 236 27.84 2.87 1.07
CA LEU A 236 28.07 2.68 2.49
C LEU A 236 27.19 1.55 3.06
N LEU A 237 25.91 1.49 2.67
CA LEU A 237 24.95 0.44 3.07
C LEU A 237 25.37 -0.94 2.53
N GLU A 238 25.80 -1.00 1.27
CA GLU A 238 26.26 -2.20 0.60
C GLU A 238 27.61 -2.68 1.15
N GLU A 239 28.67 -1.91 0.93
CA GLU A 239 30.07 -2.33 1.14
C GLU A 239 30.41 -2.51 2.62
N ARG A 240 29.83 -1.70 3.52
CA ARG A 240 30.15 -1.72 4.95
C ARG A 240 29.14 -2.50 5.79
N PHE A 241 27.87 -2.44 5.44
CA PHE A 241 26.82 -3.06 6.25
C PHE A 241 26.25 -4.34 5.63
N GLY A 242 26.58 -4.65 4.38
CA GLY A 242 26.25 -5.92 3.73
C GLY A 242 24.77 -6.03 3.37
N ILE A 243 24.14 -4.92 2.98
CA ILE A 243 22.80 -4.94 2.38
C ILE A 243 22.95 -5.39 0.91
N SER A 244 22.09 -6.31 0.46
CA SER A 244 22.17 -6.88 -0.89
C SER A 244 22.04 -5.81 -1.97
N GLU A 245 22.89 -5.88 -3.00
CA GLU A 245 22.87 -4.99 -4.17
C GLU A 245 21.53 -5.04 -4.90
N ASP A 246 20.92 -6.23 -5.03
CA ASP A 246 19.62 -6.43 -5.70
C ASP A 246 18.45 -5.66 -5.05
N ARG A 247 18.63 -5.23 -3.80
CA ARG A 247 17.65 -4.44 -3.06
C ARG A 247 17.93 -2.95 -3.11
N LEU A 248 19.11 -2.52 -3.57
CA LEU A 248 19.53 -1.13 -3.48
C LEU A 248 19.39 -0.43 -4.82
N SER A 249 18.76 0.73 -4.80
CA SER A 249 18.75 1.66 -5.93
C SER A 249 19.05 3.08 -5.45
N ALA A 250 19.53 3.92 -6.36
CA ALA A 250 19.82 5.32 -6.07
C ALA A 250 19.23 6.23 -7.14
N ALA A 251 18.64 7.35 -6.72
CA ALA A 251 18.14 8.40 -7.61
C ALA A 251 18.66 9.77 -7.15
N GLY A 252 19.06 10.62 -8.08
CA GLY A 252 19.34 12.02 -7.82
C GLY A 252 18.20 12.89 -8.35
N TYR A 253 17.69 13.82 -7.56
CA TYR A 253 16.60 14.74 -7.96
C TYR A 253 17.05 16.20 -8.11
N GLY A 254 18.32 16.50 -7.86
CA GLY A 254 18.81 17.87 -7.75
C GLY A 254 17.93 18.69 -6.80
N HIS A 255 17.57 19.91 -7.24
CA HIS A 255 16.74 20.83 -6.48
C HIS A 255 15.23 20.73 -6.81
N THR A 256 14.82 19.79 -7.66
CA THR A 256 13.48 19.75 -8.27
C THR A 256 12.37 19.23 -7.34
N LYS A 257 12.75 18.51 -6.28
CA LYS A 257 11.84 17.98 -5.26
C LYS A 257 12.11 18.58 -3.87
N PRO A 258 11.82 19.87 -3.64
CA PRO A 258 11.94 20.49 -2.33
C PRO A 258 10.97 19.87 -1.33
N LEU A 259 11.42 19.64 -0.09
CA LEU A 259 10.54 19.22 1.01
C LEU A 259 9.83 20.42 1.65
N LEU A 260 10.53 21.55 1.71
CA LEU A 260 9.99 22.83 2.14
C LEU A 260 10.11 23.85 1.02
N ASP A 261 9.12 24.72 0.92
CA ASP A 261 9.14 25.85 -0.01
C ASP A 261 10.48 26.62 0.13
N PRO A 262 11.23 26.80 -0.96
CA PRO A 262 12.53 27.47 -0.94
C PRO A 262 12.52 28.89 -0.35
N SER A 263 11.36 29.56 -0.35
CA SER A 263 11.18 30.90 0.22
C SER A 263 11.17 30.92 1.76
N LEU A 264 10.95 29.78 2.41
CA LEU A 264 10.87 29.69 3.87
C LEU A 264 12.26 29.77 4.53
N PRO A 265 12.39 30.36 5.73
CA PRO A 265 13.63 30.34 6.48
C PRO A 265 14.10 28.90 6.75
N ARG A 266 15.41 28.65 6.62
CA ARG A 266 16.06 27.33 6.80
C ARG A 266 15.65 26.23 5.80
N SER A 267 14.78 26.51 4.83
CA SER A 267 14.37 25.57 3.77
C SER A 267 15.57 24.95 3.06
N GLN A 268 16.58 25.78 2.74
CA GLN A 268 17.79 25.37 2.02
C GLN A 268 18.58 24.27 2.74
N ALA A 269 18.67 24.33 4.07
CA ALA A 269 19.35 23.32 4.86
C ALA A 269 18.56 22.00 4.90
N ILE A 270 17.23 22.09 4.92
CA ILE A 270 16.33 20.93 4.98
C ILE A 270 16.17 20.28 3.60
N ASN A 271 16.18 21.06 2.52
CA ASN A 271 16.10 20.57 1.15
C ASN A 271 17.39 19.86 0.72
N LYS A 272 18.56 20.24 1.29
CA LYS A 272 19.83 19.53 1.15
C LYS A 272 19.86 18.28 2.04
N ARG A 273 19.16 17.23 1.60
CA ARG A 273 19.02 15.97 2.33
C ARG A 273 19.31 14.76 1.45
N VAL A 274 19.42 13.61 2.11
CA VAL A 274 19.31 12.31 1.46
C VAL A 274 18.19 11.56 2.16
N ASP A 275 17.30 10.98 1.36
CA ASP A 275 16.20 10.16 1.87
C ASP A 275 16.54 8.69 1.63
N VAL A 276 16.30 7.84 2.61
CA VAL A 276 16.33 6.38 2.45
C VAL A 276 14.89 5.90 2.49
N VAL A 277 14.42 5.36 1.37
CA VAL A 277 13.04 4.93 1.17
C VAL A 277 12.98 3.43 1.27
N VAL A 278 12.18 2.91 2.19
CA VAL A 278 11.79 1.50 2.24
C VAL A 278 10.55 1.37 1.36
N LEU A 279 10.70 0.73 0.21
CA LEU A 279 9.63 0.56 -0.76
C LEU A 279 8.62 -0.48 -0.25
N ALA A 280 7.35 -0.10 -0.23
CA ALA A 280 6.27 -0.98 0.17
C ALA A 280 6.12 -2.13 -0.84
N ASN A 281 5.89 -3.34 -0.34
CA ASN A 281 5.62 -4.50 -1.20
C ASN A 281 4.11 -4.69 -1.34
N LEU A 282 3.51 -3.88 -2.23
CA LEU A 282 2.08 -3.83 -2.46
C LEU A 282 1.72 -4.09 -3.91
N THR A 283 0.51 -4.62 -4.13
CA THR A 283 -0.11 -4.62 -5.46
C THR A 283 -0.49 -3.20 -5.88
N ALA A 284 -0.75 -2.99 -7.18
CA ALA A 284 -1.10 -1.66 -7.69
C ALA A 284 -2.35 -1.06 -7.02
N GLU A 285 -3.36 -1.90 -6.74
CA GLU A 285 -4.61 -1.49 -6.08
C GLU A 285 -4.38 -1.09 -4.62
N GLU A 286 -3.55 -1.85 -3.90
CA GLU A 286 -3.18 -1.51 -2.52
C GLU A 286 -2.32 -0.24 -2.45
N GLN A 287 -1.41 -0.06 -3.43
CA GLN A 287 -0.54 1.12 -3.50
C GLN A 287 -1.34 2.43 -3.65
N GLU A 288 -2.41 2.41 -4.45
CA GLU A 288 -3.30 3.57 -4.62
C GLU A 288 -3.98 3.97 -3.29
N LEU A 289 -4.19 3.00 -2.40
CA LEU A 289 -4.84 3.18 -1.09
C LEU A 289 -3.85 3.43 0.06
N LEU A 290 -2.54 3.45 -0.22
CA LEU A 290 -1.50 3.65 0.80
C LEU A 290 -1.67 4.99 1.55
N ALA A 291 -2.00 6.07 0.81
CA ALA A 291 -2.22 7.38 1.40
C ALA A 291 -3.41 7.39 2.38
N GLU A 292 -4.50 6.72 2.01
CA GLU A 292 -5.68 6.58 2.88
C GLU A 292 -5.37 5.77 4.14
N ALA A 293 -4.63 4.66 3.98
CA ALA A 293 -4.19 3.81 5.07
C ALA A 293 -3.31 4.56 6.09
N VAL A 294 -2.36 5.39 5.61
CA VAL A 294 -1.52 6.24 6.46
C VAL A 294 -2.36 7.23 7.26
N ASP A 295 -3.33 7.87 6.62
CA ASP A 295 -4.23 8.82 7.26
C ASP A 295 -5.11 8.17 8.32
N ASP A 296 -5.62 6.98 8.06
CA ASP A 296 -6.39 6.18 9.01
C ASP A 296 -5.58 5.80 10.24
N ARG A 297 -4.35 5.33 10.04
CA ARG A 297 -3.44 5.06 11.15
C ARG A 297 -3.19 6.32 11.97
N ALA A 298 -2.89 7.45 11.33
CA ALA A 298 -2.67 8.72 12.02
C ALA A 298 -3.91 9.17 12.80
N ARG A 299 -5.12 8.94 12.26
CA ARG A 299 -6.40 9.17 12.97
C ARG A 299 -6.53 8.25 14.20
N ALA A 300 -6.21 6.97 14.07
CA ALA A 300 -6.26 5.99 15.14
C ALA A 300 -5.28 6.34 16.29
N GLU A 301 -4.04 6.68 15.97
CA GLU A 301 -3.03 7.10 16.96
C GLU A 301 -3.48 8.36 17.72
N ARG A 302 -4.06 9.34 17.02
CA ARG A 302 -4.63 10.55 17.66
C ARG A 302 -5.78 10.22 18.60
N ARG A 303 -6.64 9.26 18.24
CA ARG A 303 -7.74 8.80 19.10
C ARG A 303 -7.20 8.09 20.35
N ALA A 304 -6.24 7.18 20.19
CA ALA A 304 -5.61 6.46 21.29
C ALA A 304 -4.94 7.39 22.32
N ARG A 305 -4.26 8.45 21.85
CA ARG A 305 -3.66 9.47 22.74
C ARG A 305 -4.72 10.24 23.55
N ARG A 306 -5.89 10.51 22.97
CA ARG A 306 -6.99 11.21 23.67
C ARG A 306 -7.64 10.33 24.73
N THR A 307 -7.84 9.04 24.47
CA THR A 307 -8.38 8.10 25.47
C THR A 307 -7.39 7.83 26.60
N GLY A 308 -6.09 7.64 26.30
CA GLY A 308 -5.07 7.44 27.34
C GLY A 308 -4.86 8.64 28.27
N THR A 309 -5.19 9.86 27.82
CA THR A 309 -5.15 11.06 28.67
C THR A 309 -6.33 11.13 29.65
N THR A 310 -7.43 10.41 29.38
CA THR A 310 -8.66 10.48 30.19
C THR A 310 -8.62 9.51 31.40
N GLU A 311 -7.85 8.43 31.32
CA GLU A 311 -7.68 7.47 32.43
C GLU A 311 -6.67 7.93 33.50
N GLY A 312 -5.81 8.92 33.20
CA GLY A 312 -4.80 9.42 34.15
C GLY A 312 -5.25 10.52 35.12
N THR A 313 -6.52 10.94 35.12
CA THR A 313 -7.00 12.10 35.94
C THR A 313 -8.13 11.76 36.92
N THR A 314 -8.46 10.49 37.15
CA THR A 314 -9.51 10.09 38.10
C THR A 314 -8.97 9.36 39.34
N GLU A 315 -7.96 9.92 40.00
CA GLU A 315 -7.61 9.48 41.37
C GLU A 315 -6.95 10.61 42.19
N SER A 316 -7.64 11.74 42.37
CA SER A 316 -7.42 12.57 43.56
C SER A 316 -8.56 13.57 43.76
N THR A 317 -9.69 13.12 44.32
CA THR A 317 -10.60 13.99 45.08
C THR A 317 -11.40 13.12 46.04
N THR A 318 -11.14 13.23 47.35
CA THR A 318 -12.13 13.61 48.38
C THR A 318 -11.63 13.27 49.79
N THR A 319 -11.23 14.29 50.54
CA THR A 319 -11.62 14.61 51.94
C THR A 319 -10.82 15.87 52.32
N GLY A 320 -11.35 17.08 52.48
CA GLY A 320 -12.63 17.50 53.05
C GLY A 320 -12.34 18.09 54.44
N THR A 321 -12.33 19.42 54.59
CA THR A 321 -12.88 20.16 55.74
C THR A 321 -12.87 21.66 55.47
N THR A 322 -14.08 22.19 55.59
CA THR A 322 -14.57 23.56 55.53
C THR A 322 -14.09 24.39 56.71
N GLU A 323 -13.69 25.65 56.49
CA GLU A 323 -13.93 26.72 57.45
C GLU A 323 -14.03 28.08 56.75
N SER A 324 -14.74 29.00 57.41
CA SER A 324 -15.64 29.99 56.83
C SER A 324 -15.11 31.42 56.93
N THR A 325 -15.37 32.23 55.90
CA THR A 325 -15.81 33.65 55.89
C THR A 325 -15.12 34.67 56.83
N THR A 326 -14.56 35.78 56.32
CA THR A 326 -15.17 37.16 56.30
C THR A 326 -14.18 38.25 55.79
N ALA A 327 -14.60 39.01 54.77
CA ALA A 327 -14.62 40.48 54.61
C ALA A 327 -13.41 41.45 54.81
N LYS A 328 -13.36 42.40 53.85
CA LYS A 328 -12.98 43.85 53.90
C LYS A 328 -11.54 44.31 53.64
N THR A 329 -11.35 44.86 52.42
CA THR A 329 -11.09 46.27 52.04
C THR A 329 -10.19 47.18 52.89
N ASP A 330 -9.37 47.95 52.16
CA ASP A 330 -8.60 49.17 52.47
C ASP A 330 -7.23 49.06 53.16
N THR A 331 -6.15 49.39 52.43
CA THR A 331 -5.58 50.76 52.49
C THR A 331 -4.37 50.90 51.56
N GLN A 332 -4.44 51.96 50.75
CA GLN A 332 -3.42 52.56 49.91
C GLN A 332 -2.73 53.68 50.73
N ALA A 333 -1.39 53.80 50.67
CA ALA A 333 -0.63 55.07 50.58
C ALA A 333 0.79 55.01 51.17
N ALA A 334 1.78 55.30 50.32
CA ALA A 334 2.91 56.24 50.53
C ALA A 334 3.83 56.14 49.28
N ALA A 335 3.62 56.97 48.24
CA ALA A 335 4.22 58.30 48.02
C ALA A 335 5.74 58.23 47.76
N GLN A 336 6.24 58.33 46.52
CA GLN A 336 6.46 59.53 45.66
C GLN A 336 7.31 60.66 46.28
N SER A 337 8.44 60.95 45.62
CA SER A 337 9.19 62.23 45.55
C SER A 337 10.55 61.91 44.89
N ALA A 338 11.09 62.60 43.88
CA ALA A 338 10.76 63.85 43.21
C ALA A 338 11.35 63.83 41.79
N ALA A 339 10.74 64.64 40.92
CA ALA A 339 11.16 64.92 39.56
C ALA A 339 11.91 66.27 39.48
N ALA A 340 12.56 66.43 38.31
CA ALA A 340 12.85 67.68 37.61
C ALA A 340 14.05 68.53 38.11
N ASP A 341 15.03 68.70 37.23
CA ASP A 341 15.18 69.89 36.36
C ASP A 341 16.67 70.19 36.09
N THR A 342 16.91 71.00 35.06
CA THR A 342 18.12 71.81 34.82
C THR A 342 19.14 71.26 33.81
N ASP A 343 18.86 71.59 32.55
CA ASP A 343 19.61 72.60 31.77
C ASP A 343 20.69 72.15 30.78
N GLN A 344 20.62 72.89 29.67
CA GLN A 344 21.44 72.91 28.49
C GLN A 344 22.89 73.27 28.81
N THR A 345 23.85 72.71 28.08
CA THR A 345 24.94 73.52 27.53
C THR A 345 25.57 72.84 26.32
N ARG A 346 25.34 73.49 25.19
CA ARG A 346 26.12 73.41 23.95
C ARG A 346 27.46 74.10 24.20
N THR A 347 28.58 73.55 23.73
CA THR A 347 29.59 74.20 22.84
C THR A 347 30.98 73.55 22.94
N LYS A 348 31.43 73.05 21.77
CA LYS A 348 32.79 73.04 21.16
C LYS A 348 34.05 73.23 22.03
N GLU A 349 35.05 72.37 21.81
CA GLU A 349 36.37 72.69 21.19
C GLU A 349 37.28 71.43 21.26
N ILE A 350 37.70 70.85 20.13
CA ILE A 350 38.94 71.09 19.34
C ILE A 350 40.10 70.11 19.69
N ALA A 351 40.48 69.39 18.63
CA ALA A 351 41.80 68.85 18.25
C ALA A 351 42.61 68.00 19.24
N ARG A 352 42.85 66.73 18.87
CA ARG A 352 44.02 66.39 18.03
C ARG A 352 43.81 65.06 17.32
#